data_AF-A0AAU3YPD9-F1
#
_entry.id   AF-A0AAU3YPD9-F1
#
_cell.length_a   1.000
_cell.length_b   1.000
_cell.length_c   1.000
_cell.angle_alpha   90.00
_cell.angle_beta   90.00
_cell.angle_gamma   90.00
#
_symmetry.space_group_name_H-M   'P 1'
#
loop_
_entity.id
_entity.type
_entity.pdbx_description
1 polymer ?
#
loop_
_entity_poly.entity_id
_entity_poly.type
_entity_poly.pdbx_seq_one_letter_code
_entity_poly.pdbx_strand_id
1 'polypeptide(L)'
;MSGTIRNDKDLHDRLSDRITSQADEHETGARPHLRRSRAGLDRTRGRGTMAAAVESGAEKILRAIEDAEDELHRHLQDVSKGVRVMGENHARNDKAIETMLNSIVTRSRDQDGVRDGGGIGKDRPDSTKQPHTVSLEWQPGMPKAAFERKAGALQRLGEEGHLFKFKGRTQDYRDQEITKKYKGALEALIRRNHRDEPEFAEEAAKAARNMQPDHVNELQTGGPDSWRNLRMLDRTTNFQIGTQQIRPQIKDLPDGNPIGIDVKWWPDD
;
A
#
# COMPACT_ATOMS: atom_id res chain seq x y z
N MET A 1 -19.31 6.63 -4.84
CA MET A 1 -17.91 7.02 -5.07
C MET A 1 -17.04 5.87 -4.60
N SER A 2 -16.73 4.90 -5.48
CA SER A 2 -15.83 3.79 -5.10
C SER A 2 -14.40 4.31 -5.18
N GLY A 3 -13.85 4.67 -4.02
CA GLY A 3 -12.44 4.95 -3.83
C GLY A 3 -11.65 3.68 -4.13
N THR A 4 -11.38 3.45 -5.41
CA THR A 4 -10.49 2.39 -5.84
C THR A 4 -9.13 2.74 -5.27
N ILE A 5 -8.54 1.82 -4.51
CA ILE A 5 -7.21 1.91 -3.88
C ILE A 5 -6.16 2.13 -4.98
N ARG A 6 -6.08 3.37 -5.47
CA ARG A 6 -5.00 3.90 -6.29
C ARG A 6 -3.85 4.25 -5.35
N ASN A 7 -2.66 4.33 -5.92
CA ASN A 7 -1.64 5.13 -5.28
C ASN A 7 -2.22 6.54 -5.10
N ASP A 8 -2.53 6.89 -3.86
CA ASP A 8 -3.08 8.20 -3.54
C ASP A 8 -1.88 9.13 -3.40
N LYS A 9 -1.61 9.89 -4.47
CA LYS A 9 -0.57 10.91 -4.47
C LYS A 9 -0.75 11.85 -3.27
N ASP A 10 -1.99 12.16 -2.90
CA ASP A 10 -2.29 13.04 -1.78
C ASP A 10 -1.98 12.38 -0.44
N LEU A 11 -2.02 11.04 -0.32
CA LEU A 11 -1.49 10.33 0.86
C LEU A 11 0.04 10.38 0.91
N HIS A 12 0.73 10.21 -0.23
CA HIS A 12 2.19 10.35 -0.28
C HIS A 12 2.63 11.78 0.04
N ASP A 13 1.92 12.78 -0.48
CA ASP A 13 2.18 14.19 -0.18
C ASP A 13 1.92 14.48 1.30
N ARG A 14 0.78 14.03 1.87
CA ARG A 14 0.49 14.19 3.31
C ARG A 14 1.51 13.48 4.20
N LEU A 15 1.99 12.30 3.81
CA LEU A 15 3.03 11.58 4.53
C LEU A 15 4.36 12.34 4.46
N SER A 16 4.75 12.81 3.28
CA SER A 16 5.94 13.66 3.07
C SER A 16 5.86 14.93 3.91
N ASP A 17 4.72 15.62 3.92
CA ASP A 17 4.50 16.82 4.72
C ASP A 17 4.57 16.52 6.21
N ARG A 18 4.01 15.38 6.67
CA ARG A 18 4.11 14.95 8.06
C ARG A 18 5.55 14.63 8.48
N ILE A 19 6.32 13.93 7.64
CA ILE A 19 7.73 13.63 7.90
C ILE A 19 8.54 14.93 7.98
N THR A 20 8.27 15.88 7.09
CA THR A 20 8.91 17.21 7.08
C THR A 20 8.56 17.97 8.35
N SER A 21 7.28 18.01 8.73
CA SER A 21 6.83 18.65 9.98
C SER A 21 7.49 18.02 11.21
N GLN A 22 7.64 16.70 11.26
CA GLN A 22 8.36 16.05 12.36
C GLN A 22 9.85 16.40 12.36
N ALA A 23 10.50 16.48 11.20
CA ALA A 23 11.90 16.89 11.11
C ALA A 23 12.10 18.33 11.63
N ASP A 24 11.16 19.23 11.32
CA ASP A 24 11.15 20.62 11.78
C ASP A 24 10.84 20.72 13.29
N GLU A 25 9.92 19.90 13.81
CA GLU A 25 9.63 19.80 15.25
C GLU A 25 10.85 19.31 16.05
N HIS A 26 11.58 18.32 15.52
CA HIS A 26 12.84 17.87 16.12
C HIS A 26 13.89 18.98 16.12
N GLU A 27 14.04 19.70 15.02
CA GLU A 27 14.98 20.82 14.92
C GLU A 27 14.63 21.97 15.87
N THR A 28 13.35 22.35 15.94
CA THR A 28 12.87 23.45 16.78
C THR A 28 12.78 23.08 18.26
N GLY A 29 12.59 21.80 18.60
CA GLY A 29 12.55 21.30 19.96
C GLY A 29 13.94 21.02 20.54
N ALA A 30 14.74 20.21 19.87
CA ALA A 30 15.98 19.66 20.43
C ALA A 30 17.15 20.65 20.41
N ARG A 31 17.32 21.42 19.33
CA ARG A 31 18.43 22.40 19.22
C ARG A 31 18.43 23.48 20.30
N PRO A 32 17.29 24.07 20.72
CA PRO A 32 17.28 25.00 21.85
C PRO A 32 17.70 24.36 23.18
N HIS A 33 17.44 23.06 23.37
CA HIS A 33 17.93 22.34 24.56
C HIS A 33 19.44 22.14 24.49
N LEU A 34 19.99 21.70 23.36
CA LEU A 34 21.45 21.56 23.17
C LEU A 34 22.18 22.89 23.34
N ARG A 35 21.66 23.98 22.74
CA ARG A 35 22.22 25.34 22.91
C ARG A 35 22.21 25.79 24.37
N ARG A 36 21.14 25.51 25.11
CA ARG A 36 21.05 25.82 26.55
C ARG A 36 22.03 24.99 27.37
N SER A 37 22.17 23.69 27.07
CA SER A 37 23.13 22.79 27.72
C SER A 37 24.57 23.24 27.49
N ARG A 38 24.91 23.63 26.25
CA ARG A 38 26.22 24.17 25.88
C ARG A 38 26.51 25.50 26.58
N ALA A 39 25.55 26.43 26.57
CA ALA A 39 25.68 27.69 27.29
C ALA A 39 25.80 27.50 28.82
N GLY A 40 25.21 26.43 29.38
CA GLY A 40 25.38 26.04 30.77
C GLY A 40 26.80 25.55 31.06
N LEU A 41 27.34 24.66 30.22
CA LEU A 41 28.71 24.16 30.34
C LEU A 41 29.76 25.28 30.21
N ASP A 42 29.56 26.23 29.30
CA ASP A 42 30.47 27.37 29.13
C ASP A 42 30.54 28.25 30.39
N ARG A 43 29.46 28.33 31.18
CA ARG A 43 29.42 29.09 32.44
C ARG A 43 30.11 28.38 33.60
N THR A 44 30.22 27.05 33.55
CA THR A 44 30.81 26.25 34.62
C THR A 44 32.30 25.99 34.44
N ARG A 45 32.94 26.62 33.44
CA ARG A 45 34.38 26.50 33.15
C ARG A 45 35.24 26.68 34.41
N GLY A 46 35.67 25.58 35.00
CA GLY A 46 36.41 25.54 36.24
C GLY A 46 37.92 25.68 36.02
N ARG A 47 38.61 26.44 36.88
CA ARG A 47 40.09 26.49 36.91
C ARG A 47 40.64 25.22 37.59
N GLY A 48 40.71 24.10 36.86
CA GLY A 48 41.31 22.85 37.34
C GLY A 48 41.42 21.77 36.26
N THR A 49 42.42 20.90 36.33
CA THR A 49 42.71 19.88 35.30
C THR A 49 41.62 18.81 35.18
N MET A 50 40.98 18.41 36.29
CA MET A 50 39.82 17.50 36.26
C MET A 50 38.56 18.16 35.69
N ALA A 51 38.30 19.43 36.02
CA ALA A 51 37.17 20.18 35.47
C ALA A 51 37.30 20.32 33.95
N ALA A 52 38.50 20.65 33.46
CA ALA A 52 38.79 20.73 32.03
C ALA A 52 38.60 19.39 31.30
N ALA A 53 38.94 18.25 31.94
CA ALA A 53 38.74 16.93 31.34
C ALA A 53 37.26 16.55 31.23
N VAL A 54 36.46 16.81 32.27
CA VAL A 54 35.01 16.57 32.27
C VAL A 54 34.30 17.48 31.27
N GLU A 55 34.68 18.75 31.21
CA GLU A 55 34.15 19.73 30.24
C GLU A 55 34.47 19.32 28.80
N SER A 56 35.71 18.89 28.52
CA SER A 56 36.09 18.39 27.20
C SER A 56 35.30 17.16 26.77
N GLY A 57 35.01 16.25 27.72
CA GLY A 57 34.15 15.09 27.49
C GLY A 57 32.71 15.48 27.18
N ALA A 58 32.13 16.38 27.97
CA ALA A 58 30.77 16.87 27.77
C ALA A 58 30.61 17.64 26.45
N GLU A 59 31.60 18.44 26.06
CA GLU A 59 31.59 19.15 24.78
C GLU A 59 31.64 18.18 23.59
N LYS A 60 32.45 17.12 23.66
CA LYS A 60 32.49 16.07 22.63
C LYS A 60 31.15 15.35 22.51
N ILE A 61 30.50 15.03 23.63
CA ILE A 61 29.18 14.39 23.63
C ILE A 61 28.13 15.32 23.01
N LEU A 62 28.08 16.59 23.40
CA LEU A 62 27.12 17.54 22.83
C LEU A 62 27.34 17.74 21.33
N ARG A 63 28.59 17.84 20.86
CA ARG A 63 28.89 17.91 19.43
C ARG A 63 28.44 16.65 18.69
N ALA A 64 28.68 15.47 19.25
CA ALA A 64 28.22 14.22 18.64
C ALA A 64 26.69 14.14 18.56
N ILE A 65 25.96 14.70 19.54
CA ILE A 65 24.50 14.78 19.50
C ILE A 65 24.05 15.82 18.45
N GLU A 66 24.68 16.99 18.38
CA GLU A 66 24.42 18.00 17.34
C GLU A 66 24.62 17.40 15.93
N ASP A 67 25.73 16.70 15.70
CA ASP A 67 26.04 16.06 14.40
C ASP A 67 25.01 14.97 14.04
N ALA A 68 24.59 14.17 15.03
CA ALA A 68 23.58 13.13 14.83
C ALA A 68 22.19 13.70 14.54
N GLU A 69 21.80 14.81 15.19
CA GLU A 69 20.56 15.53 14.87
C GLU A 69 20.59 16.10 13.44
N ASP A 70 21.71 16.67 13.03
CA ASP A 70 21.89 17.21 11.67
C ASP A 70 21.84 16.11 10.60
N GLU A 71 22.37 14.92 10.89
CA GLU A 71 22.26 13.76 10.01
C GLU A 71 20.82 13.24 9.94
N LEU A 72 20.14 13.11 11.08
CA LEU A 72 18.74 12.69 11.14
C LEU A 72 17.82 13.64 10.38
N HIS A 73 17.97 14.95 10.58
CA HIS A 73 17.15 15.94 9.90
C HIS A 73 17.33 15.89 8.38
N ARG A 74 18.58 15.82 7.89
CA ARG A 74 18.87 15.62 6.45
C ARG A 74 18.25 14.33 5.92
N HIS A 75 18.39 13.23 6.67
CA HIS A 75 17.81 11.95 6.28
C HIS A 75 16.28 12.01 6.16
N LEU A 76 15.59 12.63 7.12
CA LEU A 76 14.13 12.79 7.08
C LEU A 76 13.68 13.65 5.89
N GLN A 77 14.42 14.70 5.54
CA GLN A 77 14.17 15.49 4.33
C GLN A 77 14.35 14.67 3.05
N ASP A 78 15.42 13.87 2.96
CA ASP A 78 15.67 13.00 1.82
C ASP A 78 14.58 11.92 1.68
N VAL A 79 14.13 11.32 2.79
CA VAL A 79 13.01 10.38 2.82
C VAL A 79 11.73 11.06 2.34
N SER A 80 11.41 12.25 2.86
CA SER A 80 10.23 13.03 2.44
C SER A 80 10.24 13.29 0.93
N LYS A 81 11.38 13.75 0.39
CA LYS A 81 11.57 13.95 -1.05
C LYS A 81 11.40 12.66 -1.85
N GLY A 82 11.97 11.56 -1.36
CA GLY A 82 11.84 10.23 -1.96
C GLY A 82 10.37 9.77 -2.04
N VAL A 83 9.61 9.96 -0.96
CA VAL A 83 8.17 9.63 -0.90
C VAL A 83 7.38 10.45 -1.92
N ARG A 84 7.67 11.75 -2.08
CA ARG A 84 7.01 12.61 -3.06
C ARG A 84 7.32 12.18 -4.50
N VAL A 85 8.58 11.92 -4.81
CA VAL A 85 9.01 11.40 -6.14
C VAL A 85 8.35 10.05 -6.43
N MET A 86 8.24 9.18 -5.44
CA MET A 86 7.54 7.89 -5.56
C MET A 86 6.07 8.10 -5.92
N GLY A 87 5.35 8.99 -5.24
CA GLY A 87 3.96 9.34 -5.56
C GLY A 87 3.78 9.86 -7.00
N GLU A 88 4.68 10.73 -7.45
CA GLU A 88 4.66 11.22 -8.84
C GLU A 88 4.91 10.11 -9.87
N ASN A 89 5.90 9.24 -9.60
CA ASN A 89 6.22 8.12 -10.49
C ASN A 89 5.04 7.15 -10.60
N HIS A 90 4.36 6.85 -9.48
CA HIS A 90 3.16 6.04 -9.50
C HIS A 90 2.02 6.70 -10.29
N ALA A 91 1.76 7.99 -10.10
CA ALA A 91 0.74 8.69 -10.87
C ALA A 91 1.01 8.68 -12.39
N ARG A 92 2.28 8.86 -12.79
CA ARG A 92 2.70 8.77 -14.21
C ARG A 92 2.53 7.35 -14.76
N ASN A 93 2.90 6.34 -13.98
CA ASN A 93 2.74 4.94 -14.35
C ASN A 93 1.27 4.56 -14.51
N ASP A 94 0.40 4.98 -13.58
CA ASP A 94 -1.04 4.75 -13.65
C ASP A 94 -1.66 5.40 -14.90
N LYS A 95 -1.27 6.64 -15.22
CA LYS A 95 -1.73 7.33 -16.44
C LYS A 95 -1.25 6.63 -17.72
N ALA A 96 -0.02 6.11 -17.70
CA ALA A 96 0.52 5.37 -18.83
C ALA A 96 -0.17 4.02 -19.03
N ILE A 97 -0.44 3.29 -17.95
CA ILE A 97 -1.26 2.08 -17.97
C ILE A 97 -2.64 2.43 -18.51
N GLU A 98 -3.31 3.46 -17.99
CA GLU A 98 -4.62 3.91 -18.48
C GLU A 98 -4.60 4.19 -19.99
N THR A 99 -3.55 4.84 -20.50
CA THR A 99 -3.38 5.14 -21.92
C THR A 99 -3.19 3.86 -22.76
N MET A 100 -2.33 2.93 -22.30
CA MET A 100 -2.14 1.63 -22.96
C MET A 100 -3.41 0.78 -22.92
N LEU A 101 -4.22 0.96 -21.88
CA LEU A 101 -5.47 0.27 -21.63
C LEU A 101 -6.70 1.07 -22.10
N ASN A 102 -6.55 2.09 -22.96
CA ASN A 102 -7.71 2.88 -23.44
C ASN A 102 -8.82 2.00 -24.04
N SER A 103 -8.47 0.90 -24.71
CA SER A 103 -9.44 -0.09 -25.23
C SER A 103 -10.17 -0.90 -24.14
N ILE A 104 -9.63 -0.94 -22.92
CA ILE A 104 -10.21 -1.60 -21.75
C ILE A 104 -11.04 -0.63 -20.93
N VAL A 105 -10.71 0.67 -20.87
CA VAL A 105 -11.51 1.63 -20.09
C VAL A 105 -12.99 1.55 -20.47
N THR A 106 -13.29 1.44 -21.77
CA THR A 106 -14.65 1.21 -22.25
C THR A 106 -15.18 -0.16 -21.80
N ARG A 107 -14.43 -1.25 -22.00
CA ARG A 107 -14.85 -2.61 -21.58
C ARG A 107 -15.09 -2.73 -20.06
N SER A 108 -14.24 -2.11 -19.23
CA SER A 108 -14.43 -2.06 -17.79
C SER A 108 -15.70 -1.29 -17.42
N ARG A 109 -15.99 -0.17 -18.09
CA ARG A 109 -17.26 0.55 -17.89
C ARG A 109 -18.46 -0.29 -18.30
N ASP A 110 -18.35 -1.02 -19.41
CA ASP A 110 -19.42 -1.90 -19.88
C ASP A 110 -19.65 -3.04 -18.87
N GLN A 111 -18.59 -3.64 -18.33
CA GLN A 111 -18.71 -4.68 -17.28
C GLN A 111 -19.25 -4.14 -15.96
N ASP A 112 -18.80 -2.97 -15.52
CA ASP A 112 -19.37 -2.28 -14.36
C ASP A 112 -20.87 -2.00 -14.61
N GLY A 113 -21.25 -1.64 -15.85
CA GLY A 113 -22.65 -1.48 -16.25
C GLY A 113 -23.46 -2.79 -16.27
N VAL A 114 -22.86 -3.91 -16.66
CA VAL A 114 -23.49 -5.25 -16.58
C VAL A 114 -23.72 -5.63 -15.11
N ARG A 115 -22.75 -5.34 -14.25
CA ARG A 115 -22.84 -5.56 -12.81
C ARG A 115 -23.97 -4.71 -12.19
N ASP A 116 -23.96 -3.41 -12.47
CA ASP A 116 -24.85 -2.42 -11.84
C ASP A 116 -26.27 -2.40 -12.48
N GLY A 117 -26.41 -2.79 -13.76
CA GLY A 117 -27.65 -2.71 -14.53
C GLY A 117 -28.34 -4.06 -14.82
N GLY A 118 -27.69 -5.20 -14.57
CA GLY A 118 -28.10 -6.52 -15.07
C GLY A 118 -28.84 -7.45 -14.09
N GLY A 119 -29.18 -7.00 -12.88
CA GLY A 119 -29.86 -7.85 -11.89
C GLY A 119 -28.94 -8.83 -11.14
N ILE A 120 -27.61 -8.66 -11.28
CA ILE A 120 -26.54 -9.43 -10.63
C ILE A 120 -26.16 -8.82 -9.26
N GLY A 121 -27.13 -8.42 -8.44
CA GLY A 121 -26.92 -8.16 -6.98
C GLY A 121 -27.18 -6.76 -6.51
N LYS A 122 -27.05 -6.55 -5.20
CA LYS A 122 -27.01 -5.20 -4.62
C LYS A 122 -25.63 -4.60 -4.91
N ASP A 123 -25.56 -3.36 -5.38
CA ASP A 123 -24.29 -2.64 -5.63
C ASP A 123 -23.56 -2.22 -4.34
N ARG A 124 -24.14 -2.57 -3.20
CA ARG A 124 -23.72 -2.16 -1.86
C ARG A 124 -24.13 -3.21 -0.83
N PRO A 125 -23.45 -3.26 0.33
CA PRO A 125 -23.86 -4.11 1.43
C PRO A 125 -25.30 -3.82 1.86
N ASP A 126 -25.99 -4.87 2.26
CA ASP A 126 -27.31 -4.79 2.85
C ASP A 126 -27.22 -4.48 4.34
N SER A 127 -27.37 -3.21 4.70
CA SER A 127 -27.25 -2.76 6.09
C SER A 127 -28.28 -3.38 7.05
N THR A 128 -29.32 -4.04 6.53
CA THR A 128 -30.31 -4.76 7.36
C THR A 128 -29.87 -6.17 7.74
N LYS A 129 -28.76 -6.68 7.19
CA LYS A 129 -28.23 -8.02 7.48
C LYS A 129 -27.09 -7.96 8.48
N GLN A 130 -26.93 -9.02 9.27
CA GLN A 130 -25.82 -9.12 10.20
C GLN A 130 -24.50 -9.30 9.42
N PRO A 131 -23.46 -8.51 9.71
CA PRO A 131 -22.14 -8.70 9.11
C PRO A 131 -21.58 -10.08 9.41
N HIS A 132 -20.98 -10.70 8.41
CA HIS A 132 -20.26 -11.96 8.57
C HIS A 132 -18.75 -11.70 8.51
N THR A 133 -18.01 -12.21 9.50
CA THR A 133 -16.55 -12.07 9.54
C THR A 133 -15.87 -13.23 8.83
N VAL A 134 -15.08 -12.92 7.81
CA VAL A 134 -14.21 -13.86 7.10
C VAL A 134 -12.82 -13.83 7.73
N SER A 135 -12.31 -14.98 8.16
CA SER A 135 -10.93 -15.10 8.63
C SER A 135 -9.98 -15.35 7.45
N LEU A 136 -8.92 -14.55 7.36
CA LEU A 136 -7.80 -14.74 6.46
C LEU A 136 -6.55 -15.10 7.26
N GLU A 137 -5.83 -16.13 6.83
CA GLU A 137 -4.67 -16.64 7.56
C GLU A 137 -3.46 -16.77 6.63
N TRP A 138 -2.30 -16.29 7.08
CA TRP A 138 -1.05 -16.55 6.39
C TRP A 138 -0.66 -18.02 6.54
N GLN A 139 -0.21 -18.65 5.45
CA GLN A 139 0.19 -20.05 5.43
C GLN A 139 1.61 -20.16 4.83
N PRO A 140 2.39 -21.15 5.27
CA PRO A 140 3.68 -21.45 4.67
C PRO A 140 3.59 -21.61 3.15
N GLY A 141 4.52 -20.95 2.43
CA GLY A 141 4.54 -20.93 0.96
C GLY A 141 3.88 -19.69 0.33
N MET A 142 3.15 -18.88 1.10
CA MET A 142 2.74 -17.54 0.65
C MET A 142 3.84 -16.51 0.97
N PRO A 143 4.26 -15.65 0.03
CA PRO A 143 5.10 -14.51 0.36
C PRO A 143 4.38 -13.59 1.37
N LYS A 144 4.98 -13.38 2.56
CA LYS A 144 4.38 -12.58 3.66
C LYS A 144 3.90 -11.21 3.20
N ALA A 145 4.73 -10.46 2.47
CA ALA A 145 4.38 -9.14 1.95
C ALA A 145 3.22 -9.16 0.92
N ALA A 146 3.06 -10.25 0.17
CA ALA A 146 1.95 -10.40 -0.77
C ALA A 146 0.63 -10.64 -0.02
N PHE A 147 0.67 -11.52 0.98
CA PHE A 147 -0.46 -11.78 1.87
C PHE A 147 -0.86 -10.51 2.62
N GLU A 148 0.08 -9.86 3.31
CA GLU A 148 -0.14 -8.64 4.08
C GLU A 148 -0.84 -7.56 3.26
N ARG A 149 -0.32 -7.30 2.06
CA ARG A 149 -0.86 -6.27 1.17
C ARG A 149 -2.32 -6.57 0.78
N LYS A 150 -2.65 -7.83 0.49
CA LYS A 150 -4.00 -8.23 0.09
C LYS A 150 -4.94 -8.30 1.28
N ALA A 151 -4.55 -9.00 2.34
CA ALA A 151 -5.34 -9.15 3.56
C ALA A 151 -5.63 -7.79 4.19
N GLY A 152 -4.63 -6.90 4.30
CA GLY A 152 -4.81 -5.54 4.82
C GLY A 152 -5.69 -4.65 3.93
N ALA A 153 -5.65 -4.83 2.60
CA ALA A 153 -6.56 -4.11 1.70
C ALA A 153 -8.02 -4.57 1.89
N LEU A 154 -8.24 -5.88 1.98
CA LEU A 154 -9.57 -6.44 2.26
C LEU A 154 -10.07 -6.06 3.65
N GLN A 155 -9.19 -6.03 4.66
CA GLN A 155 -9.51 -5.58 6.01
C GLN A 155 -10.03 -4.15 6.04
N ARG A 156 -9.29 -3.21 5.43
CA ARG A 156 -9.74 -1.82 5.31
C ARG A 156 -11.07 -1.70 4.58
N LEU A 157 -11.25 -2.41 3.46
CA LEU A 157 -12.52 -2.40 2.73
C LEU A 157 -13.69 -2.96 3.57
N GLY A 158 -13.43 -3.93 4.44
CA GLY A 158 -14.41 -4.46 5.39
C GLY A 158 -14.77 -3.44 6.46
N GLU A 159 -13.77 -2.78 7.06
CA GLU A 159 -13.93 -1.72 8.07
C GLU A 159 -14.68 -0.50 7.51
N GLU A 160 -14.41 -0.13 6.26
CA GLU A 160 -15.11 0.93 5.52
C GLU A 160 -16.53 0.54 5.09
N GLY A 161 -16.95 -0.71 5.32
CA GLY A 161 -18.28 -1.21 4.95
C GLY A 161 -18.47 -1.29 3.44
N HIS A 162 -17.43 -1.66 2.70
CA HIS A 162 -17.48 -1.83 1.24
C HIS A 162 -17.62 -3.29 0.79
N LEU A 163 -17.30 -4.26 1.65
CA LEU A 163 -17.38 -5.67 1.31
C LEU A 163 -18.75 -6.27 1.57
N PHE A 164 -19.24 -7.04 0.61
CA PHE A 164 -20.50 -7.77 0.73
C PHE A 164 -20.53 -9.00 -0.16
N LYS A 165 -21.34 -10.00 0.18
CA LYS A 165 -21.53 -11.17 -0.66
C LYS A 165 -22.11 -10.78 -2.01
N PHE A 166 -21.33 -10.91 -3.08
CA PHE A 166 -21.81 -10.64 -4.43
C PHE A 166 -22.87 -11.67 -4.87
N LYS A 167 -23.87 -11.23 -5.65
CA LYS A 167 -24.94 -12.10 -6.17
C LYS A 167 -24.50 -12.80 -7.44
N GLY A 168 -24.86 -14.07 -7.61
CA GLY A 168 -24.55 -14.80 -8.84
C GLY A 168 -23.10 -15.27 -8.94
N ARG A 169 -22.69 -15.72 -10.14
CA ARG A 169 -21.37 -16.31 -10.34
C ARG A 169 -20.39 -15.26 -10.84
N THR A 170 -19.18 -15.27 -10.29
CA THR A 170 -18.11 -14.35 -10.73
C THR A 170 -17.74 -14.54 -12.20
N GLN A 171 -17.95 -15.73 -12.78
CA GLN A 171 -17.74 -15.94 -14.21
C GLN A 171 -18.69 -15.15 -15.12
N ASP A 172 -19.88 -14.78 -14.62
CA ASP A 172 -20.93 -14.19 -15.45
C ASP A 172 -20.63 -12.71 -15.80
N TYR A 173 -19.74 -12.05 -15.04
CA TYR A 173 -19.35 -10.64 -15.27
C TYR A 173 -17.83 -10.43 -15.37
N ARG A 174 -17.03 -11.49 -15.17
CA ARG A 174 -15.57 -11.42 -15.32
C ARG A 174 -15.19 -11.44 -16.80
N ASP A 175 -14.51 -10.40 -17.25
CA ASP A 175 -13.89 -10.29 -18.56
C ASP A 175 -12.38 -10.59 -18.49
N GLN A 176 -12.01 -11.77 -18.97
CA GLN A 176 -10.61 -12.23 -18.98
C GLN A 176 -9.69 -11.32 -19.82
N GLU A 177 -10.22 -10.62 -20.84
CA GLU A 177 -9.42 -9.70 -21.65
C GLU A 177 -8.92 -8.50 -20.84
N ILE A 178 -9.65 -8.07 -19.80
CA ILE A 178 -9.21 -7.01 -18.88
C ILE A 178 -7.92 -7.44 -18.19
N THR A 179 -7.92 -8.64 -17.58
CA THR A 179 -6.73 -9.17 -16.88
C THR A 179 -5.54 -9.40 -17.82
N LYS A 180 -5.79 -9.93 -19.03
CA LYS A 180 -4.76 -10.25 -20.02
C LYS A 180 -4.06 -8.99 -20.52
N LYS A 181 -4.83 -7.99 -20.93
CA LYS A 181 -4.27 -6.74 -21.44
C LYS A 181 -3.63 -5.90 -20.32
N TYR A 182 -4.17 -5.92 -19.09
CA TYR A 182 -3.52 -5.28 -17.93
C TYR A 182 -2.10 -5.82 -17.72
N LYS A 183 -1.95 -7.14 -17.73
CA LYS A 183 -0.63 -7.79 -17.63
C LYS A 183 0.31 -7.37 -18.76
N GLY A 184 -0.16 -7.36 -20.00
CA GLY A 184 0.64 -6.93 -21.15
C GLY A 184 1.08 -5.46 -21.08
N ALA A 185 0.21 -4.56 -20.61
CA ALA A 185 0.58 -3.15 -20.43
C ALA A 185 1.60 -2.95 -19.31
N LEU A 186 1.52 -3.74 -18.22
CA LEU A 186 2.52 -3.68 -17.17
C LEU A 186 3.90 -4.13 -17.66
N GLU A 187 3.96 -5.22 -18.44
CA GLU A 187 5.22 -5.67 -19.06
C GLU A 187 5.79 -4.59 -20.00
N ALA A 188 4.94 -3.97 -20.82
CA ALA A 188 5.35 -2.86 -21.68
C ALA A 188 5.84 -1.64 -20.88
N LEU A 189 5.20 -1.34 -19.76
CA LEU A 189 5.59 -0.25 -18.86
C LEU A 189 6.96 -0.52 -18.22
N ILE A 190 7.19 -1.73 -17.69
CA ILE A 190 8.48 -2.13 -17.11
C ILE A 190 9.60 -1.92 -18.13
N ARG A 191 9.43 -2.45 -19.34
CA ARG A 191 10.41 -2.27 -20.42
C ARG A 191 10.61 -0.83 -20.84
N ARG A 192 9.57 0.00 -20.76
CA ARG A 192 9.65 1.42 -21.11
C ARG A 192 10.37 2.23 -20.04
N ASN A 193 10.16 1.91 -18.77
CA ASN A 193 10.75 2.65 -17.66
C ASN A 193 12.22 2.28 -17.44
N HIS A 194 12.62 1.06 -17.81
CA HIS A 194 13.98 0.54 -17.66
C HIS A 194 14.67 0.34 -19.02
N ARG A 195 14.48 1.27 -19.96
CA ARG A 195 15.09 1.20 -21.30
C ARG A 195 16.62 1.22 -21.24
N ASP A 196 17.16 1.94 -20.27
CA ASP A 196 18.61 2.09 -20.07
C ASP A 196 19.22 0.90 -19.32
N GLU A 197 18.37 0.00 -18.77
CA GLU A 197 18.77 -1.21 -18.05
C GLU A 197 18.03 -2.45 -18.61
N PRO A 198 18.34 -2.88 -19.85
CA PRO A 198 17.56 -3.88 -20.58
C PRO A 198 17.55 -5.26 -19.91
N GLU A 199 18.64 -5.63 -19.24
CA GLU A 199 18.74 -6.90 -18.50
C GLU A 199 17.77 -6.92 -17.32
N PHE A 200 17.80 -5.88 -16.49
CA PHE A 200 16.86 -5.69 -15.39
C PHE A 200 15.40 -5.66 -15.90
N ALA A 201 15.16 -4.94 -17.00
CA ALA A 201 13.82 -4.83 -17.59
C ALA A 201 13.25 -6.20 -18.00
N GLU A 202 14.06 -7.07 -18.60
CA GLU A 202 13.61 -8.41 -19.01
C GLU A 202 13.43 -9.34 -17.82
N GLU A 203 14.28 -9.26 -16.80
CA GLU A 203 14.09 -10.02 -15.55
C GLU A 203 12.81 -9.60 -14.81
N ALA A 204 12.58 -8.29 -14.66
CA ALA A 204 11.37 -7.76 -14.06
C ALA A 204 10.11 -8.12 -14.86
N ALA A 205 10.19 -8.10 -16.20
CA ALA A 205 9.10 -8.56 -17.06
C ALA A 205 8.83 -10.06 -16.90
N LYS A 206 9.88 -10.90 -16.79
CA LYS A 206 9.74 -12.34 -16.50
C LYS A 206 9.10 -12.58 -15.13
N ALA A 207 9.51 -11.83 -14.10
CA ALA A 207 8.88 -11.91 -12.78
C ALA A 207 7.38 -11.55 -12.86
N ALA A 208 7.02 -10.46 -13.56
CA ALA A 208 5.63 -10.08 -13.80
C ALA A 208 4.84 -11.15 -14.57
N ARG A 209 5.47 -11.90 -15.48
CA ARG A 209 4.85 -13.05 -16.18
C ARG A 209 4.49 -14.20 -15.25
N ASN A 210 5.23 -14.40 -14.16
CA ASN A 210 4.94 -15.44 -13.17
C ASN A 210 3.84 -15.01 -12.17
N MET A 211 3.56 -13.72 -12.08
CA MET A 211 2.48 -13.17 -11.26
C MET A 211 1.13 -13.23 -11.99
N GLN A 212 0.05 -13.17 -11.21
CA GLN A 212 -1.33 -13.11 -11.70
C GLN A 212 -1.95 -11.73 -11.43
N PRO A 213 -2.66 -11.15 -12.41
CA PRO A 213 -3.55 -10.03 -12.14
C PRO A 213 -4.66 -10.48 -11.19
N ASP A 214 -4.79 -9.76 -10.10
CA ASP A 214 -5.66 -10.07 -9.00
C ASP A 214 -6.48 -8.86 -8.59
N HIS A 215 -7.73 -9.09 -8.22
CA HIS A 215 -8.64 -8.04 -7.79
C HIS A 215 -8.39 -7.70 -6.33
N VAL A 216 -8.04 -6.43 -6.05
CA VAL A 216 -7.77 -5.94 -4.69
C VAL A 216 -9.03 -6.06 -3.82
N ASN A 217 -10.16 -5.58 -4.34
CA ASN A 217 -11.48 -5.96 -3.83
C ASN A 217 -11.92 -7.19 -4.62
N GLU A 218 -12.08 -8.33 -3.94
CA GLU A 218 -12.45 -9.58 -4.56
C GLU A 218 -13.81 -9.49 -5.26
N LEU A 219 -13.90 -10.11 -6.44
CA LEU A 219 -15.14 -10.12 -7.23
C LEU A 219 -16.31 -10.73 -6.44
N GLN A 220 -16.05 -11.79 -5.69
CA GLN A 220 -17.04 -12.45 -4.84
C GLN A 220 -17.48 -11.61 -3.62
N THR A 221 -16.73 -10.55 -3.28
CA THR A 221 -17.02 -9.60 -2.20
C THR A 221 -17.52 -8.23 -2.69
N GLY A 222 -17.96 -8.15 -3.95
CA GLY A 222 -18.53 -6.93 -4.54
C GLY A 222 -17.54 -6.04 -5.28
N GLY A 223 -16.30 -6.50 -5.47
CA GLY A 223 -15.30 -5.77 -6.23
C GLY A 223 -15.66 -5.59 -7.72
N PRO A 224 -15.37 -4.43 -8.32
CA PRO A 224 -15.59 -4.21 -9.74
C PRO A 224 -14.58 -4.99 -10.59
N ASP A 225 -15.00 -5.50 -11.75
CA ASP A 225 -14.11 -6.13 -12.73
C ASP A 225 -13.46 -5.07 -13.63
N SER A 226 -12.63 -4.25 -12.99
CA SER A 226 -11.99 -3.10 -13.61
C SER A 226 -10.48 -3.22 -13.51
N TRP A 227 -9.76 -2.75 -14.53
CA TRP A 227 -8.30 -2.69 -14.49
C TRP A 227 -7.78 -1.89 -13.28
N ARG A 228 -8.56 -0.93 -12.79
CA ARG A 228 -8.22 -0.12 -11.61
C ARG A 228 -8.22 -0.95 -10.32
N ASN A 229 -9.02 -2.01 -10.28
CA ASN A 229 -9.09 -2.96 -9.18
C ASN A 229 -8.03 -4.08 -9.32
N LEU A 230 -7.25 -4.11 -10.40
CA LEU A 230 -6.23 -5.13 -10.60
C LEU A 230 -4.87 -4.74 -10.03
N ARG A 231 -4.20 -5.69 -9.38
CA ARG A 231 -2.78 -5.62 -9.00
C ARG A 231 -2.11 -6.94 -9.31
N MET A 232 -0.81 -6.91 -9.56
CA MET A 232 -0.08 -8.18 -9.69
C MET A 232 0.12 -8.77 -8.31
N LEU A 233 -0.22 -10.04 -8.17
CA LEU A 233 -0.04 -10.82 -6.96
C LEU A 233 0.66 -12.14 -7.29
N ASP A 234 1.35 -12.67 -6.28
CA ASP A 234 1.82 -14.05 -6.33
C ASP A 234 0.65 -15.01 -6.53
N ARG A 235 0.85 -16.03 -7.38
CA ARG A 235 -0.18 -16.98 -7.78
C ARG A 235 -0.68 -17.81 -6.60
N THR A 236 0.23 -18.28 -5.74
CA THR A 236 -0.12 -19.11 -4.58
C THR A 236 -0.98 -18.30 -3.61
N THR A 237 -0.53 -17.09 -3.30
CA THR A 237 -1.26 -16.16 -2.42
C THR A 237 -2.65 -15.84 -2.95
N ASN A 238 -2.77 -15.56 -4.25
CA ASN A 238 -4.05 -15.29 -4.86
C ASN A 238 -5.03 -16.46 -4.71
N PHE A 239 -4.58 -17.67 -5.06
CA PHE A 239 -5.39 -18.86 -4.97
C PHE A 239 -5.82 -19.17 -3.53
N GLN A 240 -4.89 -19.08 -2.57
CA GLN A 240 -5.16 -19.35 -1.16
C GLN A 240 -6.20 -18.38 -0.59
N ILE A 241 -5.99 -17.08 -0.73
CA ILE A 241 -6.92 -16.08 -0.17
C ILE A 241 -8.30 -16.19 -0.85
N GLY A 242 -8.35 -16.10 -2.18
CA GLY A 242 -9.63 -16.03 -2.90
C GLY A 242 -10.40 -17.36 -2.89
N THR A 243 -9.72 -18.46 -3.25
CA THR A 243 -10.39 -19.75 -3.49
C THR A 243 -10.47 -20.62 -2.24
N GLN A 244 -9.43 -20.65 -1.41
CA GLN A 244 -9.38 -21.56 -0.25
C GLN A 244 -9.93 -20.92 1.02
N GLN A 245 -9.76 -19.61 1.22
CA GLN A 245 -10.16 -18.96 2.47
C GLN A 245 -11.50 -18.22 2.32
N ILE A 246 -11.62 -17.26 1.40
CA ILE A 246 -12.83 -16.43 1.28
C ILE A 246 -14.02 -17.24 0.78
N ARG A 247 -13.87 -17.90 -0.37
CA ARG A 247 -14.99 -18.56 -1.07
C ARG A 247 -15.76 -19.55 -0.18
N PRO A 248 -15.13 -20.44 0.60
CA PRO A 248 -15.86 -21.40 1.44
C PRO A 248 -16.63 -20.74 2.59
N GLN A 249 -16.14 -19.61 3.12
CA GLN A 249 -16.77 -18.89 4.22
C GLN A 249 -18.00 -18.10 3.75
N ILE A 250 -18.01 -17.63 2.49
CA ILE A 250 -19.10 -16.77 1.98
C ILE A 250 -20.04 -17.47 1.00
N LYS A 251 -19.81 -18.73 0.62
CA LYS A 251 -20.58 -19.40 -0.45
C LYS A 251 -22.07 -19.53 -0.12
N ASP A 252 -22.41 -19.75 1.15
CA ASP A 252 -23.77 -20.00 1.62
C ASP A 252 -24.43 -18.74 2.23
N LEU A 253 -23.73 -17.61 2.21
CA LEU A 253 -24.29 -16.34 2.68
C LEU A 253 -25.33 -15.80 1.69
N PRO A 254 -26.41 -15.16 2.19
CA PRO A 254 -27.34 -14.45 1.34
C PRO A 254 -26.67 -13.32 0.54
N ASP A 255 -27.13 -13.09 -0.70
CA ASP A 255 -26.64 -11.99 -1.53
C ASP A 255 -26.73 -10.63 -0.82
N GLY A 256 -25.69 -9.81 -0.92
CA GLY A 256 -25.59 -8.51 -0.28
C GLY A 256 -25.25 -8.56 1.22
N ASN A 257 -25.02 -9.74 1.82
CA ASN A 257 -24.61 -9.81 3.23
C ASN A 257 -23.31 -9.02 3.45
N PRO A 258 -23.25 -8.07 4.40
CA PRO A 258 -22.01 -7.36 4.71
C PRO A 258 -20.92 -8.34 5.17
N ILE A 259 -19.67 -8.07 4.77
CA ILE A 259 -18.52 -8.90 5.10
C ILE A 259 -17.49 -8.06 5.87
N GLY A 260 -17.07 -8.56 7.02
CA GLY A 260 -15.87 -8.11 7.73
C GLY A 260 -14.70 -9.06 7.45
N ILE A 261 -13.48 -8.61 7.70
CA ILE A 261 -12.26 -9.41 7.52
C ILE A 261 -11.48 -9.40 8.82
N ASP A 262 -11.08 -10.59 9.27
CA ASP A 262 -10.18 -10.80 10.41
C ASP A 262 -8.89 -11.43 9.88
N VAL A 263 -7.72 -10.89 10.24
CA VAL A 263 -6.42 -11.31 9.68
C VAL A 263 -5.61 -11.99 10.77
N LYS A 264 -5.14 -13.22 10.50
CA LYS A 264 -4.37 -14.06 11.40
C LYS A 264 -3.00 -14.41 10.81
N TRP A 265 -2.01 -14.53 11.67
CA TRP A 265 -0.62 -14.83 11.30
C TRP A 265 -0.18 -16.16 11.89
N TRP A 266 0.33 -17.07 11.06
CA TRP A 266 0.85 -18.36 11.52
C TRP A 266 2.39 -18.39 11.64
N PRO A 267 2.95 -19.11 12.64
CA PRO A 267 2.30 -19.45 13.91
C PRO A 267 2.19 -18.17 14.74
N ASP A 268 1.13 -18.03 15.52
CA ASP A 268 1.00 -16.94 16.49
C ASP A 268 2.29 -16.88 17.33
N ASP A 269 3.01 -15.75 17.31
CA ASP A 269 4.06 -15.45 18.30
C ASP A 269 3.41 -15.19 19.67
#